data_AF-A0A5D6XWH9-F1
#
_entry.id   AF-A0A5D6XWH9-F1
#
_cell.length_a   1.000
_cell.length_b   1.000
_cell.length_c   1.000
_cell.angle_alpha   90.00
_cell.angle_beta   90.00
_cell.angle_gamma   90.00
#
_symmetry.space_group_name_H-M   'P 1'
#
loop_
_entity.id
_entity.type
_entity.pdbx_description
1 polymer ?
#
loop_
_entity_poly.entity_id
_entity_poly.type
_entity_poly.pdbx_seq_one_letter_code
_entity_poly.pdbx_strand_id
1 'polypeptide(L)'
;MMLLLVSRRLRPSASALSIRDARALSSLPSHAAPLKTPRANSPFAVPQHQTRLQEQQDARWREFVLALRTFHSLERHFAVPPRFVVPAPSLSPLALSRDGGSEQEQQEHEPPQAAKGSDANVEEAVPHYLRHESWPKELHGLTLGVRVFSFVRAAAEGTLQQSAEQLAELQELGFPLHHWREYVFETATMPALATYKEIEGHLFVPQKFVVPHGDLAWPRPTWGVPLGKVIMTLRRQRDEELPDDHVAALTKLGFVWNVSDAKWFQFVLPGLRAFKAIHGSTDVPLAFVVPKQESEGASAWPRHLRGYRLGQQVCTVRRGFFTSQVEESREELEALGFSFSVSDTMWSHTIFPALQVFARAHHHCDVPQDFVVPASPPWPEKAWRVKLGQTVQRIRKGAYEAQTQAHQKELEQLGFVWNAQERRAITVRQVVLPALATYRELHGHVLVSTDFVVPKNDAVWPKPARGFRLGYWITRVRAGIVDLPDHLRSELDAVGFVWRVNDARWNEILLPSLEVYAELHGSCKAMNTKFRVPHEPPYPEKAWGISLGLSVWHMRNGDTYVNDDVKLRELKRLGVL
;
A
#
# COMPACT_ATOMS: atom_id res chain seq x y z
N MET A 1 -31.45 -40.32 -13.55
CA MET A 1 -32.41 -39.99 -14.62
C MET A 1 -31.94 -38.68 -15.25
N MET A 2 -31.59 -38.71 -16.55
CA MET A 2 -30.98 -37.66 -17.41
C MET A 2 -29.55 -37.22 -17.05
N LEU A 3 -28.43 -37.71 -17.62
CA LEU A 3 -27.90 -37.81 -19.01
C LEU A 3 -27.67 -36.45 -19.72
N LEU A 4 -26.40 -36.05 -19.87
CA LEU A 4 -25.87 -35.36 -21.05
C LEU A 4 -24.38 -35.73 -21.27
N LEU A 5 -24.13 -36.40 -22.40
CA LEU A 5 -22.86 -36.89 -22.96
C LEU A 5 -22.03 -35.73 -23.56
N VAL A 6 -20.72 -35.60 -23.29
CA VAL A 6 -19.55 -36.17 -24.01
C VAL A 6 -19.45 -35.82 -25.50
N SER A 7 -18.36 -35.11 -25.87
CA SER A 7 -17.46 -35.30 -27.05
C SER A 7 -16.40 -34.15 -27.01
N ARG A 8 -15.08 -34.31 -26.77
CA ARG A 8 -13.98 -34.99 -27.49
C ARG A 8 -14.13 -34.82 -29.03
N ARG A 9 -13.17 -34.34 -29.83
CA ARG A 9 -11.70 -34.47 -29.82
C ARG A 9 -11.10 -33.71 -31.04
N LEU A 10 -9.80 -33.37 -30.96
CA LEU A 10 -8.77 -33.35 -32.03
C LEU A 10 -8.63 -32.16 -33.03
N ARG A 11 -7.43 -31.53 -32.96
CA ARG A 11 -6.69 -30.84 -34.04
C ARG A 11 -6.26 -31.86 -35.14
N PRO A 12 -5.92 -31.50 -36.41
CA PRO A 12 -4.58 -30.91 -36.74
C PRO A 12 -4.41 -30.09 -38.06
N SER A 13 -3.30 -29.34 -38.10
CA SER A 13 -2.30 -29.16 -39.19
C SER A 13 -2.63 -28.56 -40.60
N ALA A 14 -1.86 -27.50 -40.90
CA ALA A 14 -1.06 -27.21 -42.10
C ALA A 14 -1.65 -26.72 -43.44
N SER A 15 -0.81 -25.85 -44.06
CA SER A 15 -0.67 -25.54 -45.50
C SER A 15 -1.68 -24.52 -46.05
N ALA A 16 -1.44 -23.68 -47.04
CA ALA A 16 -0.29 -23.11 -47.77
C ALA A 16 -0.93 -22.19 -48.86
N LEU A 17 -0.13 -21.30 -49.47
CA LEU A 17 -0.36 -20.70 -50.82
C LEU A 17 -1.50 -19.67 -50.94
N SER A 18 -1.23 -18.40 -51.29
CA SER A 18 -0.91 -17.84 -52.62
C SER A 18 -2.16 -17.48 -53.45
N ILE A 19 -1.98 -16.46 -54.32
CA ILE A 19 -2.82 -15.98 -55.44
C ILE A 19 -3.66 -14.73 -55.09
N ARG A 20 -3.25 -13.52 -55.51
CA ARG A 20 -3.41 -12.88 -56.84
C ARG A 20 -4.89 -12.72 -57.24
N ASP A 21 -5.40 -11.50 -57.36
CA ASP A 21 -5.70 -10.79 -58.63
C ASP A 21 -7.15 -10.27 -58.44
N ALA A 22 -7.67 -9.18 -58.98
CA ALA A 22 -7.25 -8.18 -59.95
C ALA A 22 -8.32 -7.07 -59.97
N ARG A 23 -8.07 -6.06 -60.82
CA ARG A 23 -9.01 -5.08 -61.42
C ARG A 23 -9.28 -3.82 -60.60
N ALA A 24 -8.69 -2.71 -61.06
CA ALA A 24 -9.39 -1.84 -61.99
C ALA A 24 -8.43 -0.78 -62.57
N LEU A 25 -8.30 -0.79 -63.89
CA LEU A 25 -7.77 0.31 -64.69
C LEU A 25 -8.87 1.37 -64.85
N SER A 26 -8.52 2.65 -64.75
CA SER A 26 -8.66 3.65 -65.81
C SER A 26 -8.81 5.09 -65.30
N SER A 27 -8.31 6.02 -66.11
CA SER A 27 -8.49 7.48 -66.13
C SER A 27 -7.52 8.38 -65.33
N LEU A 28 -6.55 8.94 -66.08
CA LEU A 28 -5.85 10.21 -65.84
C LEU A 28 -6.73 11.38 -66.38
N PRO A 29 -6.49 12.66 -66.01
CA PRO A 29 -5.49 13.52 -66.69
C PRO A 29 -4.68 14.41 -65.71
N SER A 30 -3.36 14.51 -65.91
CA SER A 30 -2.62 15.61 -66.57
C SER A 30 -2.43 16.89 -65.73
N HIS A 31 -1.22 17.07 -65.21
CA HIS A 31 -0.51 18.36 -65.24
C HIS A 31 1.00 18.11 -65.23
N ALA A 32 1.69 18.68 -66.22
CA ALA A 32 3.09 18.48 -66.55
C ALA A 32 4.04 19.44 -65.81
N ALA A 33 5.25 18.97 -65.47
CA ALA A 33 6.58 19.62 -65.61
C ALA A 33 7.63 18.91 -64.71
N PRO A 34 8.95 19.07 -64.94
CA PRO A 34 9.73 18.64 -66.10
C PRO A 34 10.81 17.60 -65.73
N LEU A 35 11.34 16.94 -66.76
CA LEU A 35 12.46 15.99 -66.73
C LEU A 35 13.71 16.60 -66.06
N LYS A 36 14.20 15.96 -64.99
CA LYS A 36 15.62 15.98 -64.61
C LYS A 36 16.21 14.61 -64.88
N THR A 37 17.23 14.60 -65.71
CA THR A 37 18.02 13.45 -66.14
C THR A 37 18.54 12.64 -64.96
N PRO A 38 18.53 11.30 -65.01
CA PRO A 38 19.25 10.50 -64.03
C PRO A 38 20.74 10.67 -64.29
N ARG A 39 21.49 11.12 -63.29
CA ARG A 39 22.95 10.97 -63.29
C ARG A 39 23.25 9.49 -63.48
N ALA A 40 23.92 9.18 -64.59
CA ALA A 40 24.47 7.86 -64.86
C ALA A 40 25.44 7.51 -63.73
N ASN A 41 25.01 6.60 -62.84
CA ASN A 41 25.94 5.91 -61.95
C ASN A 41 26.82 5.00 -62.83
N SER A 42 28.12 5.28 -62.81
CA SER A 42 29.13 4.46 -63.46
C SER A 42 29.03 2.99 -62.98
N PRO A 43 28.96 1.99 -63.87
CA PRO A 43 28.90 0.58 -63.51
C PRO A 43 30.19 0.04 -62.86
N PHE A 44 31.25 0.86 -62.77
CA PHE A 44 32.55 0.47 -62.19
C PHE A 44 32.73 0.79 -60.69
N ALA A 45 31.80 1.53 -60.05
CA ALA A 45 31.94 1.93 -58.64
C ALA A 45 31.32 0.93 -57.64
N VAL A 46 30.34 0.14 -58.07
CA VAL A 46 29.65 -0.86 -57.22
C VAL A 46 30.55 -2.05 -56.84
N PRO A 47 31.41 -2.60 -57.73
CA PRO A 47 32.29 -3.71 -57.37
C PRO A 47 33.29 -3.33 -56.28
N GLN A 48 33.93 -2.17 -56.38
CA GLN A 48 34.95 -1.74 -55.41
C GLN A 48 34.40 -1.52 -54.00
N HIS A 49 33.15 -1.04 -53.88
CA HIS A 49 32.51 -0.85 -52.59
C HIS A 49 32.10 -2.19 -51.95
N GLN A 50 31.60 -3.13 -52.75
CA GLN A 50 31.30 -4.50 -52.28
C GLN A 50 32.59 -5.25 -51.88
N THR A 51 33.66 -5.13 -52.66
CA THR A 51 34.96 -5.73 -52.33
C THR A 51 35.52 -5.18 -51.02
N ARG A 52 35.48 -3.85 -50.79
CA ARG A 52 35.92 -3.26 -49.51
C ARG A 52 35.09 -3.71 -48.31
N LEU A 53 33.77 -3.86 -48.48
CA LEU A 53 32.90 -4.36 -47.42
C LEU A 53 33.21 -5.83 -47.09
N GLN A 54 33.45 -6.65 -48.11
CA GLN A 54 33.85 -8.06 -47.96
C GLN A 54 35.19 -8.16 -47.23
N GLU A 55 36.20 -7.39 -47.66
CA GLU A 55 37.52 -7.33 -47.02
C GLU A 55 37.44 -6.91 -45.54
N GLN A 56 36.56 -5.94 -45.23
CA GLN A 56 36.35 -5.50 -43.85
C GLN A 56 35.65 -6.58 -42.99
N GLN A 57 34.72 -7.34 -43.57
CA GLN A 57 34.08 -8.47 -42.89
C GLN A 57 35.06 -9.60 -42.62
N ASP A 58 35.91 -9.93 -43.59
CA ASP A 58 36.94 -10.95 -43.46
C ASP A 58 38.02 -10.55 -42.44
N ALA A 59 38.40 -9.28 -42.38
CA ALA A 59 39.29 -8.76 -41.34
C ALA A 59 38.68 -8.92 -39.94
N ARG A 60 37.40 -8.55 -39.77
CA ARG A 60 36.66 -8.72 -38.50
C ARG A 60 36.52 -10.19 -38.11
N TRP A 61 36.37 -11.09 -39.09
CA TRP A 61 36.35 -12.53 -38.87
C TRP A 61 37.69 -13.02 -38.31
N ARG A 62 38.80 -12.64 -38.95
CA ARG A 62 40.16 -13.01 -38.50
C ARG A 62 40.45 -12.52 -37.08
N GLU A 63 40.07 -11.28 -36.76
CA GLU A 63 40.16 -10.75 -35.38
C GLU A 63 39.35 -11.60 -34.40
N PHE A 64 38.13 -11.97 -34.77
CA PHE A 64 37.24 -12.75 -33.91
C PHE A 64 37.77 -14.16 -33.65
N VAL A 65 38.23 -14.87 -34.69
CA VAL A 65 38.82 -16.22 -34.55
C VAL A 65 40.13 -16.16 -33.77
N LEU A 66 40.98 -15.16 -34.02
CA LEU A 66 42.21 -14.97 -33.25
C LEU A 66 41.90 -14.73 -31.77
N ALA A 67 40.92 -13.88 -31.46
CA ALA A 67 40.51 -13.64 -30.09
C ALA A 67 39.94 -14.89 -29.39
N LEU A 68 39.17 -15.71 -30.11
CA LEU A 68 38.68 -16.99 -29.58
C LEU A 68 39.81 -18.00 -29.36
N ARG A 69 40.77 -18.10 -30.28
CA ARG A 69 41.99 -18.92 -30.14
C ARG A 69 42.77 -18.53 -28.90
N THR A 70 43.05 -17.24 -28.74
CA THR A 70 43.77 -16.71 -27.58
C THR A 70 43.01 -16.98 -26.29
N PHE A 71 41.71 -16.72 -26.25
CA PHE A 71 40.87 -17.01 -25.08
C PHE A 71 40.90 -18.49 -24.71
N HIS A 72 40.72 -19.38 -25.68
CA HIS A 72 40.74 -20.83 -25.45
C HIS A 72 42.10 -21.35 -24.99
N SER A 73 43.19 -20.79 -25.51
CA SER A 73 44.54 -21.15 -25.07
C SER A 73 44.77 -20.80 -23.59
N LEU A 74 44.26 -19.65 -23.15
CA LEU A 74 44.44 -19.13 -21.78
C LEU A 74 43.50 -19.81 -20.78
N GLU A 75 42.21 -19.92 -21.12
CA GLU A 75 41.16 -20.37 -20.19
C GLU A 75 40.75 -21.84 -20.38
N ARG A 76 41.17 -22.49 -21.47
CA ARG A 76 40.82 -23.89 -21.82
C ARG A 76 39.32 -24.14 -21.99
N HIS A 77 38.52 -23.09 -22.13
CA HIS A 77 37.09 -23.16 -22.42
C HIS A 77 36.67 -22.03 -23.37
N PHE A 78 35.43 -22.10 -23.88
CA PHE A 78 34.85 -21.08 -24.77
C PHE A 78 33.76 -20.23 -24.12
N ALA A 79 33.38 -20.51 -22.86
CA ALA A 79 32.38 -19.74 -22.11
C ALA A 79 32.87 -18.31 -21.78
N VAL A 80 32.84 -17.42 -22.76
CA VAL A 80 33.24 -16.01 -22.59
C VAL A 80 32.14 -15.24 -21.86
N PRO A 81 32.44 -14.48 -20.79
CA PRO A 81 31.46 -13.67 -20.09
C PRO A 81 30.84 -12.61 -21.03
N PRO A 82 29.53 -12.32 -20.96
CA PRO A 82 28.87 -11.44 -21.93
C PRO A 82 29.43 -10.02 -22.00
N ARG A 83 30.01 -9.55 -20.88
CA ARG A 83 30.62 -8.21 -20.75
C ARG A 83 32.14 -8.21 -20.85
N PHE A 84 32.74 -9.33 -21.27
CA PHE A 84 34.18 -9.44 -21.39
C PHE A 84 34.69 -8.55 -22.54
N VAL A 85 35.67 -7.71 -22.19
CA VAL A 85 36.42 -6.85 -23.11
C VAL A 85 37.88 -7.26 -22.99
N VAL A 86 38.54 -7.44 -24.12
CA VAL A 86 39.96 -7.78 -24.15
C VAL A 86 40.76 -6.65 -23.48
N PRO A 87 41.57 -6.95 -22.44
CA PRO A 87 42.32 -5.93 -21.72
C PRO A 87 43.24 -5.14 -22.65
N ALA A 88 43.23 -3.83 -22.51
CA ALA A 88 44.14 -2.90 -23.20
C ALA A 88 45.09 -2.27 -22.17
N PRO A 89 46.32 -1.89 -22.54
CA PRO A 89 47.18 -1.09 -21.68
C PRO A 89 46.45 0.21 -21.34
N SER A 90 46.18 0.42 -20.06
CA SER A 90 45.53 1.64 -19.59
C SER A 90 46.46 2.83 -19.85
N LEU A 91 46.11 3.69 -20.79
CA LEU A 91 46.54 5.09 -20.70
C LEU A 91 45.86 5.65 -19.45
N SER A 92 46.68 5.99 -18.44
CA SER A 92 46.22 6.57 -17.18
C SER A 92 45.27 7.74 -17.43
N PRO A 93 44.13 7.87 -16.75
CA PRO A 93 43.28 9.06 -16.83
C PRO A 93 43.90 10.17 -15.97
N LEU A 94 44.93 10.83 -16.49
CA LEU A 94 45.43 12.13 -15.99
C LEU A 94 45.22 13.19 -17.07
N ALA A 95 43.96 13.44 -17.42
CA ALA A 95 43.55 14.66 -18.10
C ALA A 95 42.03 14.76 -18.06
N LEU A 96 41.51 15.42 -17.01
CA LEU A 96 40.33 16.30 -17.04
C LEU A 96 40.11 16.82 -15.61
N SER A 97 40.95 17.79 -15.22
CA SER A 97 40.63 18.73 -14.14
C SER A 97 40.34 20.08 -14.78
N ARG A 98 39.07 20.38 -14.99
CA ARG A 98 38.50 21.72 -14.81
C ARG A 98 36.97 21.70 -14.91
N ASP A 99 36.37 22.44 -13.98
CA ASP A 99 34.95 22.73 -13.74
C ASP A 99 34.12 21.52 -13.27
N GLY A 100 33.51 21.49 -12.10
CA GLY A 100 32.99 22.57 -11.25
C GLY A 100 31.48 22.36 -11.14
N GLY A 101 30.98 21.91 -9.98
CA GLY A 101 29.55 21.98 -9.67
C GLY A 101 28.94 20.80 -8.91
N SER A 102 28.65 21.06 -7.63
CA SER A 102 27.54 20.55 -6.81
C SER A 102 27.47 19.05 -6.47
N GLU A 103 27.90 18.78 -5.23
CA GLU A 103 27.51 17.65 -4.40
C GLU A 103 26.02 17.74 -4.01
N GLN A 104 25.27 16.64 -4.19
CA GLN A 104 24.15 16.28 -3.32
C GLN A 104 24.23 14.79 -3.01
N GLU A 105 24.37 14.52 -1.72
CA GLU A 105 24.41 13.20 -1.07
C GLU A 105 23.10 12.42 -1.30
N GLN A 106 23.21 11.15 -1.69
CA GLN A 106 22.26 10.11 -1.28
C GLN A 106 23.02 8.81 -0.99
N GLN A 107 23.02 8.46 0.30
CA GLN A 107 23.50 7.20 0.87
C GLN A 107 22.71 6.00 0.32
N GLU A 108 23.42 5.01 -0.23
CA GLU A 108 22.92 3.63 -0.38
C GLU A 108 23.85 2.66 0.33
N HIS A 109 23.23 1.79 1.14
CA HIS A 109 23.83 0.83 2.05
C HIS A 109 24.67 -0.26 1.36
N GLU A 110 25.91 -0.39 1.83
CA GLU A 110 26.89 -1.46 1.59
C GLU A 110 26.47 -2.79 2.28
N PRO A 111 26.68 -3.98 1.68
CA PRO A 111 26.69 -5.27 2.38
C PRO A 111 28.10 -5.62 2.89
N PRO A 112 28.23 -6.52 3.89
CA PRO A 112 29.28 -6.43 4.90
C PRO A 112 30.67 -6.88 4.42
N GLN A 113 31.66 -6.07 4.80
CA GLN A 113 33.09 -6.32 4.68
C GLN A 113 33.51 -7.54 5.51
N ALA A 114 34.21 -8.47 4.86
CA ALA A 114 35.02 -9.49 5.51
C ALA A 114 36.29 -8.86 6.11
N ALA A 115 36.71 -9.40 7.25
CA ALA A 115 37.74 -8.87 8.13
C ALA A 115 39.09 -8.63 7.44
N LYS A 116 39.66 -7.45 7.70
CA LYS A 116 41.06 -7.10 7.43
C LYS A 116 41.98 -7.88 8.37
N GLY A 117 42.97 -8.55 7.80
CA GLY A 117 44.13 -9.11 8.50
C GLY A 117 45.38 -9.00 7.62
N SER A 118 46.30 -8.13 8.06
CA SER A 118 47.73 -8.01 7.75
C SER A 118 48.20 -7.75 6.30
N ASP A 119 48.76 -6.55 6.13
CA ASP A 119 49.73 -6.17 5.11
C ASP A 119 50.92 -7.15 5.03
N ALA A 120 50.98 -7.93 3.95
CA ALA A 120 52.21 -8.34 3.28
C ALA A 120 51.84 -9.02 1.95
N ASN A 121 52.41 -8.54 0.84
CA ASN A 121 52.39 -9.15 -0.50
C ASN A 121 51.14 -8.92 -1.40
N VAL A 122 50.83 -7.67 -1.76
CA VAL A 122 49.75 -7.32 -2.71
C VAL A 122 50.25 -7.28 -4.18
N GLU A 123 50.95 -8.32 -4.61
CA GLU A 123 51.23 -8.58 -6.04
C GLU A 123 50.76 -9.98 -6.47
N GLU A 124 49.81 -10.57 -5.73
CA GLU A 124 49.26 -11.88 -6.05
C GLU A 124 48.12 -11.78 -7.08
N ALA A 125 48.53 -12.01 -8.33
CA ALA A 125 47.77 -12.70 -9.37
C ALA A 125 46.46 -12.04 -9.85
N VAL A 126 46.56 -10.92 -10.56
CA VAL A 126 45.62 -10.66 -11.67
C VAL A 126 45.67 -11.88 -12.60
N PRO A 127 44.55 -12.63 -12.78
CA PRO A 127 44.52 -13.80 -13.64
C PRO A 127 45.13 -13.51 -15.01
N HIS A 128 45.96 -14.42 -15.53
CA HIS A 128 46.78 -14.19 -16.72
C HIS A 128 46.00 -13.67 -17.94
N TYR A 129 44.74 -14.08 -18.13
CA TYR A 129 43.89 -13.61 -19.23
C TYR A 129 43.36 -12.17 -19.07
N LEU A 130 43.43 -11.59 -17.87
CA LEU A 130 43.11 -10.18 -17.60
C LEU A 130 44.33 -9.26 -17.79
N ARG A 131 45.53 -9.82 -18.06
CA ARG A 131 46.71 -9.04 -18.41
C ARG A 131 46.71 -8.73 -19.90
N HIS A 132 46.86 -7.46 -20.25
CA HIS A 132 46.91 -7.01 -21.65
C HIS A 132 48.08 -7.65 -22.43
N GLU A 133 49.16 -8.04 -21.75
CA GLU A 133 50.34 -8.72 -22.31
C GLU A 133 50.03 -10.10 -22.90
N SER A 134 48.99 -10.77 -22.38
CA SER A 134 48.57 -12.10 -22.83
C SER A 134 47.74 -12.04 -24.13
N TRP A 135 47.44 -10.83 -24.63
CA TRP A 135 46.61 -10.61 -25.81
C TRP A 135 47.39 -9.89 -26.91
N PRO A 136 47.24 -10.30 -28.19
CA PRO A 136 47.70 -9.53 -29.34
C PRO A 136 47.20 -8.08 -29.29
N LYS A 137 48.06 -7.13 -29.66
CA LYS A 137 47.75 -5.69 -29.58
C LYS A 137 46.56 -5.29 -30.45
N GLU A 138 46.35 -6.01 -31.54
CA GLU A 138 45.26 -5.83 -32.50
C GLU A 138 43.89 -6.14 -31.87
N LEU A 139 43.85 -6.89 -30.77
CA LEU A 139 42.63 -7.32 -30.10
C LEU A 139 42.28 -6.47 -28.87
N HIS A 140 43.14 -5.55 -28.44
CA HIS A 140 42.92 -4.73 -27.26
C HIS A 140 41.64 -3.88 -27.38
N GLY A 141 40.78 -3.90 -26.35
CA GLY A 141 39.50 -3.19 -26.35
C GLY A 141 38.37 -3.90 -27.12
N LEU A 142 38.63 -5.08 -27.68
CA LEU A 142 37.62 -5.87 -28.37
C LEU A 142 36.55 -6.39 -27.41
N THR A 143 35.27 -6.11 -27.68
CA THR A 143 34.13 -6.62 -26.91
C THR A 143 33.81 -8.08 -27.28
N LEU A 144 34.74 -8.99 -26.97
CA LEU A 144 34.67 -10.40 -27.35
C LEU A 144 33.39 -11.07 -26.82
N GLY A 145 32.97 -10.79 -25.58
CA GLY A 145 31.76 -11.36 -25.00
C GLY A 145 30.49 -11.06 -25.79
N VAL A 146 30.33 -9.81 -26.25
CA VAL A 146 29.19 -9.39 -27.07
C VAL A 146 29.26 -10.03 -28.47
N ARG A 147 30.46 -10.11 -29.07
CA ARG A 147 30.65 -10.72 -30.39
C ARG A 147 30.28 -12.21 -30.35
N VAL A 148 30.78 -12.98 -29.37
CA VAL A 148 30.43 -14.40 -29.20
C VAL A 148 28.92 -14.59 -29.00
N PHE A 149 28.31 -13.80 -28.12
CA PHE A 149 26.87 -13.88 -27.88
C PHE A 149 26.04 -13.58 -29.15
N SER A 150 26.41 -12.52 -29.88
CA SER A 150 25.72 -12.14 -31.12
C SER A 150 25.87 -13.20 -32.22
N PHE A 151 27.06 -13.81 -32.33
CA PHE A 151 27.38 -14.84 -33.30
C PHE A 151 26.59 -16.12 -33.03
N VAL A 152 26.58 -16.62 -31.79
CA VAL A 152 25.82 -17.82 -31.44
C VAL A 152 24.31 -17.59 -31.60
N ARG A 153 23.82 -16.40 -31.28
CA ARG A 153 22.41 -16.08 -31.52
C ARG A 153 22.07 -16.12 -33.02
N ALA A 154 22.90 -15.53 -33.87
CA ALA A 154 22.73 -15.59 -35.31
C ALA A 154 22.80 -17.03 -35.85
N ALA A 155 23.66 -17.87 -35.26
CA ALA A 155 23.72 -19.30 -35.56
C ALA A 155 22.42 -20.04 -35.22
N ALA A 156 21.85 -19.77 -34.04
CA ALA A 156 20.59 -20.38 -33.61
C ALA A 156 19.38 -19.90 -34.45
N GLU A 157 19.42 -18.65 -34.93
CA GLU A 157 18.37 -18.06 -35.78
C GLU A 157 18.55 -18.40 -37.27
N GLY A 158 19.64 -19.07 -37.65
CA GLY A 158 19.96 -19.42 -39.04
C GLY A 158 20.31 -18.21 -39.93
N THR A 159 20.69 -17.07 -39.33
CA THR A 159 20.98 -15.80 -40.02
C THR A 159 22.47 -15.55 -40.23
N LEU A 160 23.30 -16.58 -40.12
CA LEU A 160 24.74 -16.49 -40.32
C LEU A 160 25.09 -16.00 -41.74
N GLN A 161 25.99 -15.04 -41.81
CA GLN A 161 26.51 -14.47 -43.06
C GLN A 161 27.87 -15.08 -43.47
N GLN A 162 28.41 -15.96 -42.63
CA GLN A 162 29.73 -16.54 -42.74
C GLN A 162 29.78 -17.68 -43.77
N SER A 163 30.92 -17.85 -44.43
CA SER A 163 31.12 -18.91 -45.42
C SER A 163 31.27 -20.28 -44.75
N ALA A 164 31.08 -21.36 -45.52
CA ALA A 164 31.27 -22.72 -45.02
C ALA A 164 32.71 -22.98 -44.52
N GLU A 165 33.70 -22.35 -45.16
CA GLU A 165 35.13 -22.42 -44.76
C GLU A 165 35.36 -21.77 -43.39
N GLN A 166 34.72 -20.62 -43.12
CA GLN A 166 34.77 -19.94 -41.83
C GLN A 166 34.15 -20.81 -40.71
N LEU A 167 33.04 -21.48 -41.00
CA LEU A 167 32.43 -22.40 -40.02
C LEU A 167 33.30 -23.65 -39.78
N ALA A 168 33.95 -24.18 -40.82
CA ALA A 168 34.91 -25.28 -40.67
C ALA A 168 36.10 -24.89 -39.79
N GLU A 169 36.64 -23.66 -39.94
CA GLU A 169 37.73 -23.16 -39.10
C GLU A 169 37.36 -23.12 -37.61
N LEU A 170 36.11 -22.74 -37.27
CA LEU A 170 35.62 -22.79 -35.89
C LEU A 170 35.37 -24.21 -35.39
N GLN A 171 34.97 -25.11 -36.27
CA GLN A 171 34.78 -26.52 -35.92
C GLN A 171 36.13 -27.19 -35.63
N GLU A 172 37.18 -26.88 -36.40
CA GLU A 172 38.55 -27.33 -36.12
C GLU A 172 39.09 -26.78 -34.79
N LEU A 173 38.67 -25.56 -34.41
CA LEU A 173 38.95 -24.98 -33.10
C LEU A 173 38.26 -25.74 -31.95
N GLY A 174 37.25 -26.57 -32.24
CA GLY A 174 36.40 -27.21 -31.24
C GLY A 174 35.37 -26.26 -30.63
N PHE A 175 35.05 -25.14 -31.28
CA PHE A 175 34.04 -24.21 -30.79
C PHE A 175 32.64 -24.84 -30.91
N PRO A 176 31.85 -24.93 -29.81
CA PRO A 176 30.60 -25.68 -29.79
C PRO A 176 29.45 -24.88 -30.42
N LEU A 177 29.44 -24.78 -31.75
CA LEU A 177 28.42 -24.07 -32.55
C LEU A 177 27.01 -24.62 -32.33
N HIS A 178 26.84 -25.93 -32.53
CA HIS A 178 25.52 -26.57 -32.55
C HIS A 178 24.95 -26.88 -31.15
N HIS A 179 25.81 -26.99 -30.14
CA HIS A 179 25.44 -27.37 -28.76
C HIS A 179 25.86 -26.30 -27.75
N TRP A 180 25.93 -25.03 -28.15
CA TRP A 180 26.40 -23.94 -27.28
C TRP A 180 25.62 -23.85 -25.96
N ARG A 181 24.29 -24.04 -26.01
CA ARG A 181 23.43 -23.96 -24.82
C ARG A 181 23.79 -25.05 -23.80
N GLU A 182 23.97 -26.29 -24.26
CA GLU A 182 24.40 -27.43 -23.44
C GLU A 182 25.80 -27.20 -22.89
N TYR A 183 26.73 -26.78 -23.75
CA TYR A 183 28.10 -26.46 -23.35
C TYR A 183 28.15 -25.43 -22.23
N VAL A 184 27.45 -24.29 -22.35
CA VAL A 184 27.42 -23.25 -21.30
C VAL A 184 26.68 -23.74 -20.04
N PHE A 185 25.67 -24.58 -20.20
CA PHE A 185 24.95 -25.16 -19.07
C PHE A 185 25.87 -26.05 -18.23
N GLU A 186 26.60 -26.97 -18.86
CA GLU A 186 27.51 -27.91 -18.19
C GLU A 186 28.79 -27.26 -17.69
N THR A 187 29.41 -26.39 -18.49
CA THR A 187 30.72 -25.82 -18.16
C THR A 187 30.64 -24.64 -17.20
N ALA A 188 29.57 -23.85 -17.24
CA ALA A 188 29.46 -22.63 -16.45
C ALA A 188 28.27 -22.65 -15.49
N THR A 189 27.07 -23.00 -15.95
CA THR A 189 25.84 -22.82 -15.14
C THR A 189 25.78 -23.81 -13.97
N MET A 190 26.01 -25.10 -14.23
CA MET A 190 25.97 -26.16 -13.21
C MET A 190 27.08 -26.01 -12.15
N PRO A 191 28.36 -25.78 -12.52
CA PRO A 191 29.41 -25.52 -11.54
C PRO A 191 29.15 -24.25 -10.73
N ALA A 192 28.65 -23.17 -11.35
CA ALA A 192 28.29 -21.95 -10.63
C ALA A 192 27.18 -22.19 -9.58
N LEU A 193 26.15 -22.96 -9.92
CA LEU A 193 25.09 -23.32 -8.97
C LEU A 193 25.60 -24.21 -7.83
N ALA A 194 26.48 -25.16 -8.14
CA ALA A 194 27.08 -26.05 -7.14
C ALA A 194 27.91 -25.25 -6.13
N THR A 195 28.81 -24.38 -6.61
CA THR A 195 29.63 -23.50 -5.78
C THR A 195 28.76 -22.52 -4.98
N TYR A 196 27.74 -21.92 -5.60
CA TYR A 196 26.81 -21.03 -4.87
C TYR A 196 26.14 -21.76 -3.71
N LYS A 197 25.68 -23.00 -3.93
CA LYS A 197 25.07 -23.83 -2.88
C LYS A 197 26.05 -24.16 -1.75
N GLU A 198 27.31 -24.43 -2.08
CA GLU A 198 28.33 -24.73 -1.09
C GLU A 198 28.66 -23.51 -0.20
N ILE A 199 28.74 -22.32 -0.80
CA ILE A 199 29.04 -21.07 -0.09
C ILE A 199 27.85 -20.58 0.74
N GLU A 200 26.66 -20.49 0.12
CA GLU A 200 25.49 -19.85 0.73
C GLU A 200 24.56 -20.85 1.44
N GLY A 201 24.76 -22.15 1.24
CA GLY A 201 23.92 -23.23 1.79
C GLY A 201 22.54 -23.35 1.12
N HIS A 202 22.20 -22.48 0.16
CA HIS A 202 20.91 -22.47 -0.53
C HIS A 202 21.05 -22.01 -1.99
N LEU A 203 20.03 -22.25 -2.82
CA LEU A 203 20.02 -21.91 -4.25
C LEU A 203 19.18 -20.67 -4.60
N PHE A 204 18.93 -19.79 -3.62
CA PHE A 204 18.24 -18.52 -3.84
C PHE A 204 19.18 -17.43 -4.33
N VAL A 205 19.62 -17.57 -5.58
CA VAL A 205 20.51 -16.58 -6.19
C VAL A 205 19.76 -15.26 -6.44
N PRO A 206 20.27 -14.11 -5.97
CA PRO A 206 19.70 -12.80 -6.27
C PRO A 206 19.69 -12.51 -7.77
N GLN A 207 18.64 -11.85 -8.27
CA GLN A 207 18.49 -11.58 -9.70
C GLN A 207 19.66 -10.80 -10.32
N LYS A 208 20.29 -9.90 -9.54
CA LYS A 208 21.43 -9.07 -9.96
C LYS A 208 22.79 -9.73 -9.69
N PHE A 209 22.83 -10.93 -9.11
CA PHE A 209 24.09 -11.59 -8.78
C PHE A 209 24.87 -11.97 -10.04
N VAL A 210 26.16 -11.61 -10.03
CA VAL A 210 27.16 -11.93 -11.04
C VAL A 210 28.31 -12.60 -10.30
N VAL A 211 28.79 -13.73 -10.81
CA VAL A 211 29.92 -14.44 -10.21
C VAL A 211 31.15 -13.53 -10.21
N PRO A 212 31.83 -13.33 -9.06
CA PRO A 212 33.03 -12.51 -8.98
C PRO A 212 34.11 -12.94 -9.97
N HIS A 213 34.88 -11.98 -10.49
CA HIS A 213 36.04 -12.27 -11.32
C HIS A 213 37.28 -12.49 -10.45
N GLY A 214 38.06 -13.53 -10.76
CA GLY A 214 39.34 -13.81 -10.10
C GLY A 214 39.22 -14.47 -8.72
N ASP A 215 38.01 -14.74 -8.24
CA ASP A 215 37.80 -15.45 -6.98
C ASP A 215 37.97 -16.97 -7.19
N LEU A 216 39.02 -17.53 -6.60
CA LEU A 216 39.39 -18.94 -6.71
C LEU A 216 38.38 -19.89 -6.05
N ALA A 217 37.45 -19.39 -5.21
CA ALA A 217 36.34 -20.19 -4.73
C ALA A 217 35.39 -20.61 -5.87
N TRP A 218 35.40 -19.86 -6.97
CA TRP A 218 34.57 -20.11 -8.15
C TRP A 218 35.38 -20.77 -9.27
N PRO A 219 34.84 -21.79 -9.96
CA PRO A 219 35.49 -22.36 -11.13
C PRO A 219 35.67 -21.30 -12.22
N ARG A 220 36.82 -21.26 -12.87
CA ARG A 220 37.17 -20.23 -13.88
C ARG A 220 36.10 -20.00 -14.96
N PRO A 221 35.45 -21.03 -15.54
CA PRO A 221 34.41 -20.82 -16.55
C PRO A 221 33.17 -20.09 -16.04
N THR A 222 33.00 -19.96 -14.73
CA THR A 222 31.85 -19.33 -14.10
C THR A 222 32.04 -17.83 -13.88
N TRP A 223 33.29 -17.33 -13.92
CA TRP A 223 33.61 -15.94 -13.60
C TRP A 223 32.90 -14.94 -14.51
N GLY A 224 32.22 -13.95 -13.94
CA GLY A 224 31.47 -12.95 -14.69
C GLY A 224 30.13 -13.43 -15.26
N VAL A 225 29.74 -14.68 -15.00
CA VAL A 225 28.41 -15.18 -15.39
C VAL A 225 27.34 -14.44 -14.59
N PRO A 226 26.35 -13.80 -15.23
CA PRO A 226 25.22 -13.18 -14.54
C PRO A 226 24.23 -14.26 -14.08
N LEU A 227 24.66 -15.07 -13.11
CA LEU A 227 23.97 -16.28 -12.66
C LEU A 227 22.52 -16.01 -12.24
N GLY A 228 22.25 -14.85 -11.62
CA GLY A 228 20.88 -14.44 -11.27
C GLY A 228 19.94 -14.30 -12.47
N LYS A 229 20.44 -13.77 -13.60
CA LYS A 229 19.67 -13.64 -14.84
C LYS A 229 19.52 -14.98 -15.56
N VAL A 230 20.55 -15.83 -15.50
CA VAL A 230 20.52 -17.18 -16.08
C VAL A 230 19.42 -18.00 -15.39
N ILE A 231 19.40 -18.00 -14.05
CA ILE A 231 18.40 -18.72 -13.24
C ILE A 231 16.98 -18.22 -13.49
N MET A 232 16.78 -16.91 -13.63
CA MET A 232 15.49 -16.34 -13.99
C MET A 232 15.01 -16.86 -15.36
N THR A 233 15.92 -16.94 -16.32
CA THR A 233 15.62 -17.48 -17.66
C THR A 233 15.30 -18.98 -17.60
N LEU A 234 16.10 -19.77 -16.86
CA LEU A 234 15.86 -21.20 -16.65
C LEU A 234 14.47 -21.48 -16.05
N ARG A 235 14.05 -20.69 -15.05
CA ARG A 235 12.72 -20.83 -14.44
C ARG A 235 11.58 -20.54 -15.42
N ARG A 236 11.76 -19.58 -16.34
CA ARG A 236 10.76 -19.25 -17.37
C ARG A 236 10.69 -20.32 -18.46
N GLN A 237 11.82 -20.94 -18.78
CA GLN A 237 11.95 -21.91 -19.87
C GLN A 237 11.59 -23.36 -19.45
N ARG A 238 11.33 -23.61 -18.18
CA ARG A 238 11.09 -24.96 -17.62
C ARG A 238 10.10 -25.78 -18.45
N ASP A 239 8.94 -25.20 -18.79
CA ASP A 239 7.82 -25.97 -19.34
C ASP A 239 7.84 -26.06 -20.88
N GLU A 240 8.64 -25.24 -21.58
CA GLU A 240 8.57 -25.10 -23.05
C GLU A 240 9.91 -25.30 -23.79
N GLU A 241 11.07 -25.07 -23.15
CA GLU A 241 12.36 -24.99 -23.87
C GLU A 241 13.52 -25.75 -23.22
N LEU A 242 13.36 -26.33 -22.02
CA LEU A 242 14.46 -26.98 -21.32
C LEU A 242 14.47 -28.51 -21.57
N PRO A 243 15.63 -29.09 -21.95
CA PRO A 243 15.78 -30.55 -22.01
C PRO A 243 15.53 -31.23 -20.65
N ASP A 244 14.88 -32.40 -20.66
CA ASP A 244 14.55 -33.17 -19.45
C ASP A 244 15.80 -33.54 -18.64
N ASP A 245 16.93 -33.83 -19.30
CA ASP A 245 18.21 -34.13 -18.64
C ASP A 245 18.72 -32.94 -17.81
N HIS A 246 18.56 -31.71 -18.31
CA HIS A 246 18.89 -30.50 -17.56
C HIS A 246 17.97 -30.30 -16.36
N VAL A 247 16.67 -30.58 -16.52
CA VAL A 247 15.71 -30.53 -15.41
C VAL A 247 16.06 -31.56 -14.35
N ALA A 248 16.43 -32.78 -14.74
CA ALA A 248 16.86 -33.84 -13.83
C ALA A 248 18.15 -33.46 -13.09
N ALA A 249 19.15 -32.92 -13.79
CA ALA A 249 20.41 -32.47 -13.19
C ALA A 249 20.19 -31.33 -12.17
N LEU A 250 19.37 -30.34 -12.51
CA LEU A 250 19.00 -29.24 -11.60
C LEU A 250 18.21 -29.76 -10.40
N THR A 251 17.27 -30.68 -10.61
CA THR A 251 16.46 -31.28 -9.54
C THR A 251 17.35 -32.08 -8.59
N LYS A 252 18.33 -32.85 -9.10
CA LYS A 252 19.33 -33.56 -8.30
C LYS A 252 20.19 -32.61 -7.46
N LEU A 253 20.50 -31.43 -7.99
CA LEU A 253 21.23 -30.39 -7.26
C LEU A 253 20.36 -29.70 -6.17
N GLY A 254 19.03 -29.93 -6.20
CA GLY A 254 18.05 -29.33 -5.29
C GLY A 254 17.54 -27.97 -5.76
N PHE A 255 17.60 -27.69 -7.07
CA PHE A 255 17.23 -26.40 -7.63
C PHE A 255 15.77 -26.05 -7.39
N VAL A 256 15.55 -24.82 -6.94
CA VAL A 256 14.22 -24.28 -6.66
C VAL A 256 13.62 -23.70 -7.95
N TRP A 257 12.66 -24.44 -8.52
CA TRP A 257 11.85 -24.00 -9.66
C TRP A 257 10.86 -22.91 -9.27
N ASN A 258 10.04 -23.18 -8.25
CA ASN A 258 9.09 -22.20 -7.71
C ASN A 258 9.67 -21.51 -6.47
N VAL A 259 10.06 -20.25 -6.65
CA VAL A 259 10.61 -19.42 -5.57
C VAL A 259 9.59 -19.19 -4.46
N SER A 260 8.30 -19.08 -4.80
CA SER A 260 7.24 -18.85 -3.83
C SER A 260 7.05 -20.08 -2.94
N ASP A 261 7.01 -21.28 -3.52
CA ASP A 261 6.91 -22.54 -2.76
C ASP A 261 8.10 -22.70 -1.84
N ALA A 262 9.32 -22.54 -2.35
CA ALA A 262 10.49 -22.75 -1.52
C ALA A 262 10.64 -21.66 -0.44
N LYS A 263 10.28 -20.40 -0.71
CA LYS A 263 10.18 -19.38 0.34
C LYS A 263 9.16 -19.77 1.40
N TRP A 264 7.99 -20.26 0.99
CA TRP A 264 6.94 -20.68 1.89
C TRP A 264 7.37 -21.85 2.77
N PHE A 265 7.74 -22.97 2.18
CA PHE A 265 8.02 -24.22 2.88
C PHE A 265 9.37 -24.24 3.59
N GLN A 266 10.38 -23.50 3.11
CA GLN A 266 11.71 -23.49 3.75
C GLN A 266 11.88 -22.32 4.74
N PHE A 267 11.17 -21.20 4.55
CA PHE A 267 11.35 -20.02 5.40
C PHE A 267 10.10 -19.62 6.18
N VAL A 268 9.00 -19.28 5.50
CA VAL A 268 7.83 -18.68 6.15
C VAL A 268 7.19 -19.65 7.14
N LEU A 269 6.89 -20.87 6.70
CA LEU A 269 6.18 -21.86 7.50
C LEU A 269 7.05 -22.42 8.65
N PRO A 270 8.32 -22.83 8.44
CA PRO A 270 9.21 -23.17 9.55
C PRO A 270 9.46 -22.00 10.50
N GLY A 271 9.54 -20.77 9.98
CA GLY A 271 9.68 -19.57 10.79
C GLY A 271 8.47 -19.30 11.68
N LEU A 272 7.26 -19.51 11.17
CA LEU A 272 6.02 -19.43 11.95
C LEU A 272 5.95 -20.51 13.04
N ARG A 273 6.34 -21.74 12.73
CA ARG A 273 6.42 -22.84 13.74
C ARG A 273 7.37 -22.46 14.88
N ALA A 274 8.58 -22.01 14.54
CA ALA A 274 9.57 -21.58 15.53
C ALA A 274 9.08 -20.38 16.34
N PHE A 275 8.47 -19.39 15.69
CA PHE A 275 7.91 -18.22 16.38
C PHE A 275 6.83 -18.62 17.39
N LYS A 276 5.90 -19.50 17.00
CA LYS A 276 4.86 -20.01 17.89
C LYS A 276 5.46 -20.80 19.06
N ALA A 277 6.46 -21.64 18.82
CA ALA A 277 7.11 -22.40 19.87
C ALA A 277 7.80 -21.51 20.91
N ILE A 278 8.38 -20.37 20.49
CA ILE A 278 9.11 -19.45 21.37
C ILE A 278 8.18 -18.46 22.07
N HIS A 279 7.23 -17.86 21.34
CA HIS A 279 6.41 -16.76 21.82
C HIS A 279 4.97 -17.16 22.18
N GLY A 280 4.57 -18.41 21.94
CA GLY A 280 3.23 -18.92 22.19
C GLY A 280 2.13 -18.34 21.30
N SER A 281 2.46 -17.43 20.38
CA SER A 281 1.53 -16.77 19.46
C SER A 281 2.08 -16.79 18.04
N THR A 282 1.21 -16.65 17.05
CA THR A 282 1.54 -16.53 15.61
C THR A 282 1.54 -15.07 15.13
N ASP A 283 1.33 -14.12 16.04
CA ASP A 283 1.24 -12.70 15.75
C ASP A 283 2.64 -12.06 15.67
N VAL A 284 3.31 -12.33 14.54
CA VAL A 284 4.65 -11.81 14.28
C VAL A 284 4.59 -10.29 14.03
N PRO A 285 5.33 -9.45 14.80
CA PRO A 285 5.41 -8.02 14.56
C PRO A 285 6.04 -7.70 13.20
N LEU A 286 5.58 -6.64 12.51
CA LEU A 286 6.07 -6.28 11.18
C LEU A 286 7.60 -6.10 11.10
N ALA A 287 8.19 -5.47 12.12
CA ALA A 287 9.63 -5.20 12.20
C ALA A 287 10.45 -6.41 12.70
N PHE A 288 9.81 -7.54 13.01
CA PHE A 288 10.51 -8.70 13.57
C PHE A 288 11.46 -9.32 12.52
N VAL A 289 12.72 -9.43 12.94
CA VAL A 289 13.78 -10.10 12.21
C VAL A 289 14.34 -11.20 13.10
N VAL A 290 14.49 -12.40 12.56
CA VAL A 290 15.07 -13.52 13.30
C VAL A 290 16.48 -13.13 13.77
N PRO A 291 16.81 -13.30 15.07
CA PRO A 291 18.12 -12.94 15.60
C PRO A 291 19.29 -13.57 14.82
N LYS A 292 20.31 -12.76 14.50
CA LYS A 292 21.52 -13.21 13.77
C LYS A 292 22.60 -13.79 14.70
N GLN A 293 22.77 -13.20 15.86
CA GLN A 293 23.81 -13.54 16.84
C GLN A 293 23.31 -14.64 17.79
N GLU A 294 24.22 -15.47 18.31
CA GLU A 294 23.96 -16.48 19.36
C GLU A 294 23.65 -15.83 20.73
N SER A 295 22.63 -14.99 20.76
CA SER A 295 21.91 -14.68 22.01
C SER A 295 21.03 -15.87 22.41
N GLU A 296 20.64 -15.96 23.69
CA GLU A 296 19.88 -17.08 24.28
C GLU A 296 18.59 -17.47 23.52
N GLY A 297 18.07 -16.61 22.64
CA GLY A 297 16.94 -16.93 21.74
C GLY A 297 17.31 -17.46 20.35
N ALA A 298 18.56 -17.34 19.88
CA ALA A 298 18.97 -17.65 18.50
C ALA A 298 19.33 -19.13 18.25
N SER A 299 19.62 -19.90 19.31
CA SER A 299 19.77 -21.36 19.21
C SER A 299 18.44 -22.05 18.92
N ALA A 300 17.31 -21.42 19.26
CA ALA A 300 15.97 -21.95 19.00
C ALA A 300 15.52 -21.78 17.53
N TRP A 301 16.25 -21.01 16.72
CA TRP A 301 15.95 -20.78 15.31
C TRP A 301 16.84 -21.61 14.38
N PRO A 302 16.28 -22.22 13.32
CA PRO A 302 17.06 -22.85 12.26
C PRO A 302 18.12 -21.91 11.68
N ARG A 303 19.32 -22.43 11.39
CA ARG A 303 20.48 -21.63 10.94
C ARG A 303 20.17 -20.79 9.71
N HIS A 304 19.47 -21.35 8.73
CA HIS A 304 19.10 -20.68 7.48
C HIS A 304 18.03 -19.60 7.66
N LEU A 305 17.35 -19.55 8.81
CA LEU A 305 16.36 -18.50 9.12
C LEU A 305 16.97 -17.31 9.84
N ARG A 306 18.21 -17.38 10.32
CA ARG A 306 18.87 -16.29 11.06
C ARG A 306 18.98 -15.04 10.18
N GLY A 307 18.51 -13.89 10.70
CA GLY A 307 18.44 -12.64 9.95
C GLY A 307 17.26 -12.51 8.97
N TYR A 308 16.39 -13.52 8.88
CA TYR A 308 15.22 -13.47 8.02
C TYR A 308 14.17 -12.50 8.56
N ARG A 309 13.63 -11.62 7.70
CA ARG A 309 12.59 -10.65 8.06
C ARG A 309 11.21 -11.31 8.10
N LEU A 310 11.01 -12.25 9.03
CA LEU A 310 9.78 -13.03 9.15
C LEU A 310 8.54 -12.13 9.27
N GLY A 311 8.62 -11.02 10.00
CA GLY A 311 7.51 -10.07 10.17
C GLY A 311 6.98 -9.47 8.86
N GLN A 312 7.88 -9.09 7.96
CA GLN A 312 7.50 -8.57 6.64
C GLN A 312 6.82 -9.64 5.78
N GLN A 313 7.28 -10.90 5.89
CA GLN A 313 6.76 -12.01 5.10
C GLN A 313 5.37 -12.40 5.60
N VAL A 314 5.17 -12.49 6.92
CA VAL A 314 3.84 -12.71 7.51
C VAL A 314 2.86 -11.59 7.12
N CYS A 315 3.31 -10.33 7.07
CA CYS A 315 2.48 -9.23 6.56
C CYS A 315 2.13 -9.43 5.07
N THR A 316 3.07 -9.91 4.27
CA THR A 316 2.87 -10.22 2.85
C THR A 316 1.83 -11.34 2.67
N VAL A 317 1.91 -12.39 3.49
CA VAL A 317 0.92 -13.49 3.51
C VAL A 317 -0.47 -12.96 3.88
N ARG A 318 -0.57 -12.13 4.92
CA ARG A 318 -1.84 -11.50 5.34
C ARG A 318 -2.43 -10.55 4.29
N ARG A 319 -1.61 -10.02 3.37
CA ARG A 319 -2.06 -9.22 2.21
C ARG A 319 -2.57 -10.05 1.04
N GLY A 320 -2.60 -11.38 1.16
CA GLY A 320 -3.08 -12.28 0.11
C GLY A 320 -2.02 -12.69 -0.91
N PHE A 321 -0.74 -12.50 -0.61
CA PHE A 321 0.33 -13.16 -1.38
C PHE A 321 0.51 -14.61 -0.88
N PHE A 322 1.05 -15.49 -1.72
CA PHE A 322 1.15 -16.94 -1.46
C PHE A 322 -0.19 -17.70 -1.44
N THR A 323 -1.19 -17.29 -2.23
CA THR A 323 -2.54 -17.89 -2.21
C THR A 323 -2.54 -19.41 -2.38
N SER A 324 -1.80 -19.92 -3.36
CA SER A 324 -1.72 -21.37 -3.62
C SER A 324 -1.09 -22.13 -2.46
N GLN A 325 -0.01 -21.59 -1.87
CA GLN A 325 0.71 -22.25 -0.78
C GLN A 325 -0.04 -22.16 0.55
N VAL A 326 -0.77 -21.05 0.76
CA VAL A 326 -1.67 -20.87 1.91
C VAL A 326 -2.81 -21.87 1.85
N GLU A 327 -3.40 -22.11 0.68
CA GLU A 327 -4.47 -23.10 0.54
C GLU A 327 -3.94 -24.51 0.79
N GLU A 328 -2.76 -24.84 0.27
CA GLU A 328 -2.10 -26.13 0.50
C GLU A 328 -1.73 -26.37 1.97
N SER A 329 -1.32 -25.32 2.69
CA SER A 329 -0.93 -25.39 4.11
C SER A 329 -2.03 -24.94 5.07
N ARG A 330 -3.29 -24.87 4.62
CA ARG A 330 -4.39 -24.27 5.38
C ARG A 330 -4.64 -24.96 6.72
N GLU A 331 -4.74 -26.28 6.71
CA GLU A 331 -4.96 -27.08 7.93
C GLU A 331 -3.84 -26.86 8.95
N GLU A 332 -2.59 -26.75 8.47
CA GLU A 332 -1.46 -26.49 9.33
C GLU A 332 -1.48 -25.07 9.90
N LEU A 333 -1.84 -24.07 9.09
CA LEU A 333 -2.01 -22.70 9.57
C LEU A 333 -3.13 -22.59 10.61
N GLU A 334 -4.23 -23.32 10.42
CA GLU A 334 -5.32 -23.42 11.39
C GLU A 334 -4.85 -24.10 12.70
N ALA A 335 -4.10 -25.20 12.62
CA ALA A 335 -3.49 -25.86 13.78
C ALA A 335 -2.44 -24.97 14.49
N LEU A 336 -1.71 -24.16 13.73
CA LEU A 336 -0.83 -23.13 14.27
C LEU A 336 -1.62 -21.97 14.90
N GLY A 337 -2.91 -21.82 14.62
CA GLY A 337 -3.72 -20.69 15.08
C GLY A 337 -3.28 -19.40 14.39
N PHE A 338 -2.85 -19.48 13.13
CA PHE A 338 -2.44 -18.34 12.33
C PHE A 338 -3.65 -17.48 11.94
N SER A 339 -3.64 -16.23 12.36
CA SER A 339 -4.67 -15.27 12.01
C SER A 339 -4.33 -14.57 10.68
N PHE A 340 -5.17 -14.76 9.67
CA PHE A 340 -5.08 -14.00 8.41
C PHE A 340 -5.45 -12.53 8.61
N SER A 341 -6.36 -12.26 9.54
CA SER A 341 -6.76 -10.93 9.98
C SER A 341 -6.44 -10.77 11.47
N VAL A 342 -5.36 -10.05 11.79
CA VAL A 342 -5.06 -9.61 13.17
C VAL A 342 -6.20 -8.76 13.72
N SER A 343 -6.90 -8.08 12.82
CA SER A 343 -8.06 -7.27 13.17
C SER A 343 -9.20 -8.14 13.71
N ASP A 344 -9.39 -9.36 13.22
CA ASP A 344 -10.43 -10.28 13.70
C ASP A 344 -10.09 -10.82 15.09
N THR A 345 -8.84 -11.25 15.31
CA THR A 345 -8.41 -11.74 16.62
C THR A 345 -8.43 -10.63 17.67
N MET A 346 -7.96 -9.44 17.31
CA MET A 346 -8.05 -8.26 18.17
C MET A 346 -9.51 -7.90 18.45
N TRP A 347 -10.38 -7.90 17.44
CA TRP A 347 -11.80 -7.60 17.62
C TRP A 347 -12.47 -8.58 18.59
N SER A 348 -12.38 -9.88 18.29
CA SER A 348 -13.10 -10.92 19.04
C SER A 348 -12.58 -11.15 20.45
N HIS A 349 -11.26 -11.04 20.67
CA HIS A 349 -10.67 -11.36 21.99
C HIS A 349 -10.32 -10.14 22.84
N THR A 350 -10.22 -8.94 22.25
CA THR A 350 -9.82 -7.73 23.01
C THR A 350 -10.86 -6.63 22.95
N ILE A 351 -11.25 -6.19 21.74
CA ILE A 351 -12.05 -4.96 21.57
C ILE A 351 -13.50 -5.23 21.97
N PHE A 352 -14.13 -6.24 21.37
CA PHE A 352 -15.54 -6.50 21.59
C PHE A 352 -15.87 -6.92 23.04
N PRO A 353 -15.13 -7.85 23.68
CA PRO A 353 -15.34 -8.15 25.09
C PRO A 353 -15.09 -6.93 26.02
N ALA A 354 -14.11 -6.09 25.71
CA ALA A 354 -13.89 -4.86 26.47
C ALA A 354 -15.05 -3.86 26.30
N LEU A 355 -15.64 -3.73 25.10
CA LEU A 355 -16.83 -2.92 24.88
C LEU A 355 -18.04 -3.45 25.67
N GLN A 356 -18.22 -4.76 25.75
CA GLN A 356 -19.28 -5.37 26.58
C GLN A 356 -19.11 -5.04 28.06
N VAL A 357 -17.89 -5.14 28.60
CA VAL A 357 -17.60 -4.78 29.99
C VAL A 357 -17.81 -3.29 30.22
N PHE A 358 -17.35 -2.44 29.30
CA PHE A 358 -17.56 -0.99 29.38
C PHE A 358 -19.05 -0.64 29.40
N ALA A 359 -19.84 -1.20 28.48
CA ALA A 359 -21.27 -0.97 28.39
C ALA A 359 -22.02 -1.43 29.63
N ARG A 360 -21.62 -2.57 30.23
CA ARG A 360 -22.19 -3.05 31.50
C ARG A 360 -21.87 -2.11 32.67
N ALA A 361 -20.65 -1.59 32.74
CA ALA A 361 -20.20 -0.73 33.83
C ALA A 361 -20.75 0.70 33.74
N HIS A 362 -20.84 1.26 32.53
CA HIS A 362 -21.22 2.66 32.31
C HIS A 362 -22.64 2.84 31.79
N HIS A 363 -23.35 1.75 31.45
CA HIS A 363 -24.70 1.74 30.87
C HIS A 363 -24.81 2.49 29.53
N HIS A 364 -23.67 2.84 28.92
CA HIS A 364 -23.53 3.44 27.61
C HIS A 364 -22.24 2.96 26.98
N CYS A 365 -22.14 3.03 25.65
CA CYS A 365 -20.93 2.66 24.92
C CYS A 365 -20.27 3.86 24.22
N ASP A 366 -20.37 5.04 24.84
CA ASP A 366 -19.57 6.22 24.49
C ASP A 366 -18.23 6.23 25.24
N VAL A 367 -17.24 5.52 24.70
CA VAL A 367 -15.92 5.41 25.31
C VAL A 367 -15.12 6.72 25.11
N PRO A 368 -14.60 7.36 26.17
CA PRO A 368 -13.73 8.53 26.07
C PRO A 368 -12.44 8.22 25.30
N GLN A 369 -11.91 9.18 24.54
CA GLN A 369 -10.72 8.96 23.69
C GLN A 369 -9.49 8.49 24.49
N ASP A 370 -9.30 9.02 25.70
CA ASP A 370 -8.16 8.72 26.56
C ASP A 370 -8.38 7.49 27.46
N PHE A 371 -9.52 6.81 27.31
CA PHE A 371 -9.84 5.65 28.11
C PHE A 371 -8.89 4.48 27.81
N VAL A 372 -8.28 3.98 28.87
CA VAL A 372 -7.40 2.80 28.87
C VAL A 372 -8.02 1.74 29.75
N VAL A 373 -8.09 0.51 29.24
CA VAL A 373 -8.67 -0.63 29.96
C VAL A 373 -7.84 -0.92 31.23
N PRO A 374 -8.45 -0.90 32.42
CA PRO A 374 -7.79 -1.29 33.67
C PRO A 374 -7.25 -2.71 33.62
N ALA A 375 -6.09 -2.94 34.23
CA ALA A 375 -5.49 -4.26 34.35
C ALA A 375 -6.04 -5.03 35.57
N SER A 376 -7.37 -5.11 35.67
CA SER A 376 -8.06 -5.77 36.77
C SER A 376 -9.39 -6.37 36.29
N PRO A 377 -9.91 -7.41 36.96
CA PRO A 377 -11.30 -7.85 36.75
C PRO A 377 -12.28 -6.67 36.93
N PRO A 378 -13.39 -6.60 36.16
CA PRO A 378 -13.95 -7.61 35.27
C PRO A 378 -13.40 -7.57 33.82
N TRP A 379 -12.33 -6.81 33.54
CA TRP A 379 -11.82 -6.65 32.18
C TRP A 379 -11.07 -7.89 31.69
N PRO A 380 -11.22 -8.29 30.40
CA PRO A 380 -10.48 -9.42 29.83
C PRO A 380 -8.97 -9.18 29.90
N GLU A 381 -8.19 -10.19 30.27
CA GLU A 381 -6.73 -10.07 30.42
C GLU A 381 -6.04 -9.58 29.15
N LYS A 382 -6.49 -10.09 27.99
CA LYS A 382 -5.98 -9.69 26.68
C LYS A 382 -6.32 -8.24 26.30
N ALA A 383 -7.28 -7.62 26.98
CA ALA A 383 -7.67 -6.23 26.78
C ALA A 383 -6.98 -5.27 27.77
N TRP A 384 -6.25 -5.77 28.78
CA TRP A 384 -5.61 -4.92 29.77
C TRP A 384 -4.62 -3.93 29.14
N ARG A 385 -4.66 -2.68 29.60
CA ARG A 385 -3.83 -1.55 29.12
C ARG A 385 -4.07 -1.17 27.65
N VAL A 386 -5.04 -1.77 26.97
CA VAL A 386 -5.42 -1.36 25.62
C VAL A 386 -6.07 0.03 25.71
N LYS A 387 -5.63 0.94 24.84
CA LYS A 387 -6.23 2.28 24.68
C LYS A 387 -7.56 2.18 23.93
N LEU A 388 -8.55 1.56 24.56
CA LEU A 388 -9.86 1.26 23.97
C LEU A 388 -10.53 2.51 23.41
N GLY A 389 -10.36 3.67 24.06
CA GLY A 389 -10.86 4.96 23.56
C GLY A 389 -10.34 5.32 22.16
N GLN A 390 -9.03 5.17 21.94
CA GLN A 390 -8.41 5.40 20.63
C GLN A 390 -8.86 4.38 19.60
N THR A 391 -9.02 3.11 20.01
CA THR A 391 -9.52 2.05 19.13
C THR A 391 -10.96 2.33 18.69
N VAL A 392 -11.84 2.74 19.61
CA VAL A 392 -13.22 3.17 19.29
C VAL A 392 -13.22 4.37 18.35
N GLN A 393 -12.33 5.34 18.54
CA GLN A 393 -12.20 6.46 17.61
C GLN A 393 -11.78 6.02 16.20
N ARG A 394 -10.87 5.03 16.08
CA ARG A 394 -10.51 4.45 14.78
C ARG A 394 -11.68 3.71 14.16
N ILE A 395 -12.45 2.96 14.96
CA ILE A 395 -13.68 2.28 14.51
C ILE A 395 -14.66 3.30 13.93
N ARG A 396 -14.90 4.41 14.63
CA ARG A 396 -15.74 5.53 14.14
C ARG A 396 -15.21 6.21 12.87
N LYS A 397 -13.93 6.05 12.55
CA LYS A 397 -13.29 6.55 11.31
C LYS A 397 -13.26 5.52 10.18
N GLY A 398 -13.91 4.36 10.34
CA GLY A 398 -13.98 3.30 9.33
C GLY A 398 -12.94 2.18 9.49
N ALA A 399 -12.21 2.11 10.60
CA ALA A 399 -11.42 0.92 10.90
C ALA A 399 -12.33 -0.24 11.34
N TYR A 400 -11.93 -1.48 11.06
CA TYR A 400 -12.69 -2.70 11.43
C TYR A 400 -14.07 -2.83 10.76
N GLU A 401 -14.25 -2.28 9.55
CA GLU A 401 -15.55 -2.23 8.86
C GLU A 401 -16.22 -3.60 8.73
N ALA A 402 -15.49 -4.62 8.28
CA ALA A 402 -16.01 -5.98 8.13
C ALA A 402 -16.51 -6.57 9.46
N GLN A 403 -15.76 -6.35 10.54
CA GLN A 403 -16.09 -6.86 11.88
C GLN A 403 -17.26 -6.09 12.49
N THR A 404 -17.32 -4.78 12.28
CA THR A 404 -18.44 -3.93 12.72
C THR A 404 -19.73 -4.27 12.00
N GLN A 405 -19.68 -4.58 10.70
CA GLN A 405 -20.85 -5.03 9.95
C GLN A 405 -21.34 -6.40 10.44
N ALA A 406 -20.40 -7.33 10.68
CA ALA A 406 -20.75 -8.65 11.21
C ALA A 406 -21.42 -8.59 12.60
N HIS A 407 -20.97 -7.69 13.49
CA HIS A 407 -21.51 -7.54 14.84
C HIS A 407 -22.45 -6.34 15.00
N GLN A 408 -23.05 -5.83 13.91
CA GLN A 408 -23.86 -4.61 13.93
C GLN A 408 -25.00 -4.70 14.95
N LYS A 409 -25.76 -5.80 14.94
CA LYS A 409 -26.90 -6.03 15.86
C LYS A 409 -26.46 -6.03 17.33
N GLU A 410 -25.29 -6.59 17.61
CA GLU A 410 -24.77 -6.67 18.97
C GLU A 410 -24.28 -5.30 19.44
N LEU A 411 -23.64 -4.53 18.56
CA LEU A 411 -23.25 -3.14 18.84
C LEU A 411 -24.46 -2.23 19.05
N GLU A 412 -25.54 -2.43 18.30
CA GLU A 412 -26.83 -1.75 18.51
C GLU A 412 -27.42 -2.09 19.89
N GLN A 413 -27.43 -3.36 20.28
CA GLN A 413 -27.89 -3.79 21.61
C GLN A 413 -27.03 -3.23 22.74
N LEU A 414 -25.73 -3.07 22.53
CA LEU A 414 -24.81 -2.45 23.48
C LEU A 414 -24.95 -0.92 23.55
N GLY A 415 -25.70 -0.30 22.64
CA GLY A 415 -25.82 1.16 22.54
C GLY A 415 -24.52 1.82 22.09
N PHE A 416 -23.81 1.21 21.14
CA PHE A 416 -22.60 1.77 20.54
C PHE A 416 -22.90 3.08 19.81
N VAL A 417 -22.14 4.12 20.14
CA VAL A 417 -22.35 5.46 19.59
C VAL A 417 -21.41 5.68 18.41
N TRP A 418 -21.94 5.71 17.18
CA TRP A 418 -21.14 5.78 15.95
C TRP A 418 -20.67 7.19 15.65
N ASN A 419 -21.53 8.18 15.87
CA ASN A 419 -21.24 9.56 15.50
C ASN A 419 -21.71 10.55 16.57
N ALA A 420 -21.27 11.80 16.40
CA ALA A 420 -21.59 12.86 17.35
C ALA A 420 -23.08 13.22 17.36
N GLN A 421 -23.83 12.96 16.28
CA GLN A 421 -25.28 13.20 16.21
C GLN A 421 -26.05 12.18 17.04
N GLU A 422 -25.73 10.89 16.93
CA GLU A 422 -26.28 9.82 17.76
C GLU A 422 -25.97 10.05 19.24
N ARG A 423 -24.73 10.47 19.56
CA ARG A 423 -24.37 10.86 20.93
C ARG A 423 -25.33 11.92 21.47
N ARG A 424 -25.63 12.94 20.66
CA ARG A 424 -26.57 14.02 21.02
C ARG A 424 -27.98 13.49 21.18
N ALA A 425 -28.46 12.66 20.25
CA ALA A 425 -29.79 12.05 20.32
C ALA A 425 -29.98 11.20 21.57
N ILE A 426 -29.01 10.34 21.90
CA ILE A 426 -29.01 9.52 23.11
C ILE A 426 -28.97 10.39 24.36
N THR A 427 -28.10 11.42 24.39
CA THR A 427 -28.03 12.36 25.52
C THR A 427 -29.36 13.07 25.74
N VAL A 428 -29.99 13.58 24.67
CA VAL A 428 -31.29 14.24 24.78
C VAL A 428 -32.35 13.28 25.31
N ARG A 429 -32.49 12.11 24.69
CA ARG A 429 -33.58 11.17 25.00
C ARG A 429 -33.44 10.43 26.32
N GLN A 430 -32.22 10.02 26.69
CA GLN A 430 -31.98 9.19 27.88
C GLN A 430 -31.58 10.00 29.11
N VAL A 431 -31.03 11.21 28.92
CA VAL A 431 -30.53 12.04 30.03
C VAL A 431 -31.37 13.30 30.19
N VAL A 432 -31.49 14.12 29.14
CA VAL A 432 -32.08 15.45 29.25
C VAL A 432 -33.60 15.40 29.40
N LEU A 433 -34.32 14.68 28.54
CA LEU A 433 -35.79 14.60 28.61
C LEU A 433 -36.26 14.01 29.95
N PRO A 434 -35.71 12.88 30.44
CA PRO A 434 -36.10 12.34 31.73
C PRO A 434 -35.75 13.27 32.89
N ALA A 435 -34.57 13.91 32.85
CA ALA A 435 -34.19 14.86 33.89
C ALA A 435 -35.06 16.12 33.90
N LEU A 436 -35.47 16.63 32.74
CA LEU A 436 -36.38 17.77 32.64
C LEU A 436 -37.78 17.41 33.14
N ALA A 437 -38.26 16.20 32.86
CA ALA A 437 -39.52 15.70 33.41
C ALA A 437 -39.49 15.66 34.95
N THR A 438 -38.45 15.05 35.53
CA THR A 438 -38.25 15.02 36.99
C THR A 438 -38.09 16.43 37.58
N TYR A 439 -37.34 17.32 36.92
CA TYR A 439 -37.18 18.71 37.38
C TYR A 439 -38.51 19.47 37.38
N ARG A 440 -39.36 19.25 36.36
CA ARG A 440 -40.69 19.84 36.26
C ARG A 440 -41.60 19.34 37.38
N GLU A 441 -41.57 18.06 37.71
CA GLU A 441 -42.34 17.48 38.82
C GLU A 441 -41.92 18.08 40.17
N LEU A 442 -40.62 18.33 40.37
CA LEU A 442 -40.09 18.86 41.64
C LEU A 442 -40.27 20.38 41.80
N HIS A 443 -40.11 21.15 40.72
CA HIS A 443 -40.05 22.61 40.79
C HIS A 443 -41.25 23.32 40.12
N GLY A 444 -42.15 22.56 39.48
CA GLY A 444 -43.31 23.11 38.77
C GLY A 444 -43.00 23.83 37.46
N HIS A 445 -41.71 24.01 37.12
CA HIS A 445 -41.26 24.71 35.91
C HIS A 445 -40.02 24.04 35.29
N VAL A 446 -39.78 24.28 33.99
CA VAL A 446 -38.65 23.71 33.23
C VAL A 446 -37.44 24.68 33.18
N LEU A 447 -37.47 25.76 33.97
CA LEU A 447 -36.39 26.74 34.05
C LEU A 447 -35.26 26.24 34.95
N VAL A 448 -34.32 25.52 34.34
CA VAL A 448 -33.11 25.03 34.99
C VAL A 448 -32.05 26.14 35.05
N SER A 449 -31.53 26.42 36.25
CA SER A 449 -30.41 27.36 36.46
C SER A 449 -29.13 26.84 35.79
N THR A 450 -28.24 27.73 35.35
CA THR A 450 -26.98 27.38 34.66
C THR A 450 -26.08 26.46 35.47
N ASP A 451 -26.09 26.62 36.80
CA ASP A 451 -25.22 25.89 37.72
C ASP A 451 -25.84 24.58 38.23
N PHE A 452 -27.07 24.27 37.79
CA PHE A 452 -27.76 23.08 38.25
C PHE A 452 -27.08 21.81 37.73
N VAL A 453 -26.68 20.97 38.68
CA VAL A 453 -26.13 19.64 38.45
C VAL A 453 -27.07 18.63 39.07
N VAL A 454 -27.46 17.62 38.30
CA VAL A 454 -28.33 16.55 38.79
C VAL A 454 -27.64 15.85 39.97
N PRO A 455 -28.30 15.71 41.13
CA PRO A 455 -27.70 15.05 42.29
C PRO A 455 -27.24 13.61 41.99
N LYS A 456 -26.06 13.23 42.50
CA LYS A 456 -25.45 11.91 42.23
C LYS A 456 -26.11 10.76 43.01
N ASN A 457 -26.61 11.04 44.21
CA ASN A 457 -27.08 10.03 45.16
C ASN A 457 -28.60 10.02 45.35
N ASP A 458 -29.33 10.79 44.56
CA ASP A 458 -30.77 10.92 44.70
C ASP A 458 -31.50 9.92 43.79
N ALA A 459 -32.37 9.12 44.40
CA ALA A 459 -33.14 8.08 43.73
C ALA A 459 -34.21 8.63 42.79
N VAL A 460 -34.68 9.86 43.05
CA VAL A 460 -35.70 10.54 42.27
C VAL A 460 -35.22 10.83 40.85
N TRP A 461 -33.90 11.00 40.67
CA TRP A 461 -33.31 11.28 39.37
C TRP A 461 -33.00 10.00 38.59
N PRO A 462 -33.30 9.96 37.27
CA PRO A 462 -32.96 8.86 36.38
C PRO A 462 -31.47 8.53 36.46
N LYS A 463 -31.12 7.24 36.56
CA LYS A 463 -29.72 6.79 36.68
C LYS A 463 -28.78 7.40 35.63
N PRO A 464 -29.16 7.51 34.33
CA PRO A 464 -28.31 8.14 33.32
C PRO A 464 -28.09 9.64 33.53
N ALA A 465 -28.98 10.31 34.25
CA ALA A 465 -28.92 11.75 34.48
C ALA A 465 -28.11 12.15 35.71
N ARG A 466 -27.81 11.21 36.63
CA ARG A 466 -27.13 11.52 37.90
C ARG A 466 -25.73 12.10 37.70
N GLY A 467 -25.46 13.25 38.30
CA GLY A 467 -24.20 13.98 38.15
C GLY A 467 -24.05 14.76 36.85
N PHE A 468 -25.05 14.75 35.97
CA PHE A 468 -25.04 15.51 34.73
C PHE A 468 -25.22 17.02 35.00
N ARG A 469 -24.38 17.86 34.38
CA ARG A 469 -24.48 19.32 34.47
C ARG A 469 -25.59 19.84 33.55
N LEU A 470 -26.83 19.54 33.91
CA LEU A 470 -28.02 19.82 33.11
C LEU A 470 -28.15 21.32 32.78
N GLY A 471 -27.94 22.20 33.77
CA GLY A 471 -27.98 23.65 33.57
C GLY A 471 -26.98 24.17 32.54
N TYR A 472 -25.74 23.71 32.64
CA TYR A 472 -24.67 24.08 31.72
C TYR A 472 -24.95 23.59 30.30
N TRP A 473 -25.42 22.35 30.15
CA TRP A 473 -25.77 21.78 28.85
C TRP A 473 -26.90 22.57 28.18
N ILE A 474 -27.97 22.88 28.93
CA ILE A 474 -29.10 23.69 28.46
C ILE A 474 -28.63 25.07 28.00
N THR A 475 -27.73 25.71 28.75
CA THR A 475 -27.18 27.03 28.40
C THR A 475 -26.43 27.01 27.08
N ARG A 476 -25.61 25.96 26.84
CA ARG A 476 -24.89 25.80 25.57
C ARG A 476 -25.80 25.51 24.38
N VAL A 477 -26.89 24.78 24.61
CA VAL A 477 -27.94 24.56 23.62
C VAL A 477 -28.62 25.88 23.26
N ARG A 478 -29.02 26.68 24.26
CA ARG A 478 -29.61 28.01 24.06
C ARG A 478 -28.68 28.98 23.35
N ALA A 479 -27.38 28.90 23.63
CA ALA A 479 -26.35 29.71 22.98
C ALA A 479 -26.04 29.29 21.54
N GLY A 480 -26.67 28.24 21.01
CA GLY A 480 -26.41 27.72 19.66
C GLY A 480 -25.04 27.04 19.52
N ILE A 481 -24.31 26.81 20.62
CA ILE A 481 -23.01 26.13 20.62
C ILE A 481 -23.19 24.63 20.35
N VAL A 482 -24.33 24.07 20.76
CA VAL A 482 -24.70 22.68 20.50
C VAL A 482 -25.74 22.68 19.38
N ASP A 483 -25.33 22.21 18.20
CA ASP A 483 -26.22 22.03 17.07
C ASP A 483 -27.14 20.81 17.28
N LEU A 484 -28.43 21.08 17.44
CA LEU A 484 -29.49 20.10 17.65
C LEU A 484 -30.31 19.92 16.37
N PRO A 485 -30.40 18.69 15.84
CA PRO A 485 -31.33 18.35 14.76
C PRO A 485 -32.79 18.70 15.09
N ASP A 486 -33.56 19.07 14.08
CA ASP A 486 -34.94 19.56 14.27
C ASP A 486 -35.86 18.56 14.97
N HIS A 487 -35.70 17.25 14.72
CA HIS A 487 -36.48 16.23 15.41
C HIS A 487 -36.25 16.19 16.93
N LEU A 488 -35.01 16.43 17.40
CA LEU A 488 -34.72 16.53 18.83
C LEU A 488 -35.21 17.85 19.42
N ARG A 489 -35.26 18.91 18.61
CA ARG A 489 -35.86 20.18 19.02
C ARG A 489 -37.36 20.00 19.29
N SER A 490 -38.07 19.34 18.37
CA SER A 490 -39.50 19.01 18.55
C SER A 490 -39.77 18.15 19.80
N GLU A 491 -38.89 17.19 20.11
CA GLU A 491 -39.01 16.38 21.34
C GLU A 491 -38.84 17.23 22.61
N LEU A 492 -37.93 18.21 22.60
CA LEU A 492 -37.76 19.15 23.71
C LEU A 492 -38.94 20.14 23.81
N ASP A 493 -39.47 20.60 22.67
CA ASP A 493 -40.68 21.44 22.62
C ASP A 493 -41.88 20.75 23.27
N ALA A 494 -42.07 19.45 23.02
CA ALA A 494 -43.16 18.66 23.60
C ALA A 494 -43.13 18.63 25.15
N VAL A 495 -41.94 18.74 25.75
CA VAL A 495 -41.77 18.78 27.21
C VAL A 495 -41.94 20.21 27.78
N GLY A 496 -42.11 21.20 26.92
CA GLY A 496 -42.21 22.62 27.28
C GLY A 496 -40.84 23.28 27.48
N PHE A 497 -39.82 22.83 26.76
CA PHE A 497 -38.48 23.38 26.85
C PHE A 497 -38.43 24.83 26.35
N VAL A 498 -38.06 25.75 27.24
CA VAL A 498 -37.96 27.18 26.89
C VAL A 498 -36.61 27.44 26.23
N TRP A 499 -36.61 27.61 24.91
CA TRP A 499 -35.41 27.92 24.10
C TRP A 499 -34.84 29.31 24.39
N ARG A 500 -35.71 30.29 24.63
CA ARG A 500 -35.32 31.65 25.02
C ARG A 500 -36.31 32.15 26.06
N VAL A 501 -35.82 32.56 27.23
CA VAL A 501 -36.63 33.15 28.32
C VAL A 501 -37.48 34.33 27.80
N ASN A 502 -37.00 35.00 26.75
CA ASN A 502 -37.68 36.09 26.07
C ASN A 502 -38.96 35.69 25.32
N ASP A 503 -39.15 34.43 24.92
CA ASP A 503 -40.32 33.98 24.13
C ASP A 503 -41.59 33.85 24.98
N ALA A 504 -41.46 33.50 26.27
CA ALA A 504 -42.58 33.56 27.21
C ALA A 504 -43.04 35.01 27.42
N ARG A 505 -42.10 35.94 27.56
CA ARG A 505 -42.39 37.39 27.61
C ARG A 505 -42.99 37.90 26.29
N TRP A 506 -42.59 37.34 25.16
CA TRP A 506 -43.19 37.67 23.86
C TRP A 506 -44.65 37.22 23.79
N ASN A 507 -44.92 35.93 24.03
CA ASN A 507 -46.25 35.34 23.86
C ASN A 507 -47.26 35.75 24.95
N GLU A 508 -46.83 35.87 26.21
CA GLU A 508 -47.76 36.14 27.32
C GLU A 508 -47.95 37.63 27.61
N ILE A 509 -47.00 38.48 27.21
CA ILE A 509 -46.96 39.88 27.64
C ILE A 509 -46.89 40.82 26.43
N LEU A 510 -45.88 40.71 25.57
CA LEU A 510 -45.65 41.71 24.52
C LEU A 510 -46.64 41.59 23.37
N LEU A 511 -46.83 40.40 22.80
CA LEU A 511 -47.72 40.20 21.66
C LEU A 511 -49.19 40.55 21.99
N PRO A 512 -49.80 40.05 23.08
CA PRO A 512 -51.18 40.44 23.42
C PRO A 512 -51.31 41.93 23.73
N SER A 513 -50.31 42.56 24.35
CA SER A 513 -50.35 44.00 24.61
C SER A 513 -50.20 44.84 23.34
N LEU A 514 -49.43 44.37 22.35
CA LEU A 514 -49.29 45.03 21.06
C LEU A 514 -50.55 44.87 20.21
N GLU A 515 -51.21 43.71 20.27
CA GLU A 515 -52.50 43.47 19.63
C GLU A 515 -53.58 44.40 20.21
N VAL A 516 -53.72 44.44 21.53
CA VAL A 516 -54.66 45.35 22.20
C VAL A 516 -54.38 46.81 21.87
N TYR A 517 -53.10 47.22 21.85
CA TYR A 517 -52.74 48.59 21.46
C TYR A 517 -53.09 48.88 19.99
N ALA A 518 -52.82 47.94 19.08
CA ALA A 518 -53.14 48.07 17.67
C ALA A 518 -54.66 48.09 17.42
N GLU A 519 -55.46 47.38 18.21
CA GLU A 519 -56.92 47.46 18.17
C GLU A 519 -57.44 48.83 18.63
N LEU A 520 -56.88 49.39 19.71
CA LEU A 520 -57.31 50.68 20.27
C LEU A 520 -56.83 51.89 19.46
N HIS A 521 -55.64 51.81 18.86
CA HIS A 521 -54.99 52.94 18.18
C HIS A 521 -54.78 52.71 16.67
N GLY A 522 -55.33 51.62 16.13
CA GLY A 522 -55.23 51.22 14.72
C GLY A 522 -53.90 50.60 14.30
N SER A 523 -52.76 51.05 14.86
CA SER A 523 -51.44 50.49 14.55
C SER A 523 -50.41 50.84 15.62
N CYS A 524 -49.40 49.99 15.79
CA CYS A 524 -48.25 50.28 16.65
C CYS A 524 -47.25 51.28 16.03
N LYS A 525 -47.46 51.75 14.79
CA LYS A 525 -46.52 52.64 14.06
C LYS A 525 -46.26 53.97 14.79
N ALA A 526 -47.27 54.57 15.39
CA ALA A 526 -47.16 55.85 16.11
C ALA A 526 -46.93 55.69 17.62
N MET A 527 -46.60 54.49 18.12
CA MET A 527 -46.44 54.25 19.56
C MET A 527 -45.31 55.10 20.16
N ASN A 528 -45.63 55.81 21.24
CA ASN A 528 -44.68 56.61 22.00
C ASN A 528 -43.73 55.71 22.80
N THR A 529 -42.43 56.01 22.76
CA THR A 529 -41.37 55.29 23.49
C THR A 529 -41.57 55.26 25.01
N LYS A 530 -42.29 56.24 25.58
CA LYS A 530 -42.62 56.30 27.01
C LYS A 530 -43.94 55.64 27.38
N PHE A 531 -44.65 55.02 26.42
CA PHE A 531 -45.94 54.40 26.67
C PHE A 531 -45.81 53.25 27.67
N ARG A 532 -46.60 53.33 28.75
CA ARG A 532 -46.76 52.28 29.76
C ARG A 532 -48.17 51.71 29.65
N VAL A 533 -48.27 50.40 29.75
CA VAL A 533 -49.56 49.70 29.72
C VAL A 533 -50.40 50.14 30.92
N PRO A 534 -51.61 50.69 30.69
CA PRO A 534 -52.55 51.05 31.76
C PRO A 534 -52.93 49.84 32.63
N HIS A 535 -53.23 50.07 33.92
CA HIS A 535 -53.71 49.04 34.85
C HIS A 535 -55.22 48.80 34.71
N GLU A 536 -55.68 48.65 33.47
CA GLU A 536 -57.09 48.46 33.15
C GLU A 536 -57.29 47.53 31.95
N PRO A 537 -58.42 46.79 31.89
CA PRO A 537 -58.82 46.05 30.69
C PRO A 537 -58.97 47.01 29.49
N PRO A 538 -58.65 46.59 28.25
CA PRO A 538 -58.49 45.20 27.80
C PRO A 538 -57.06 44.64 27.84
N TYR A 539 -56.08 45.34 28.44
CA TYR A 539 -54.71 44.82 28.52
C TYR A 539 -54.59 43.66 29.52
N PRO A 540 -53.74 42.65 29.26
CA PRO A 540 -53.51 41.55 30.18
C PRO A 540 -52.97 42.03 31.54
N GLU A 541 -53.44 41.44 32.65
CA GLU A 541 -52.99 41.82 34.00
C GLU A 541 -51.46 41.71 34.17
N LYS A 542 -50.87 40.69 33.54
CA LYS A 542 -49.42 40.46 33.51
C LYS A 542 -48.63 41.56 32.78
N ALA A 543 -49.31 42.38 31.98
CA ALA A 543 -48.70 43.44 31.20
C ALA A 543 -48.79 44.83 31.83
N TRP A 544 -49.61 45.01 32.88
CA TRP A 544 -49.84 46.31 33.48
C TRP A 544 -48.57 46.95 34.04
N GLY A 545 -48.39 48.24 33.77
CA GLY A 545 -47.23 49.04 34.21
C GLY A 545 -45.94 48.84 33.40
N ILE A 546 -45.91 47.87 32.48
CA ILE A 546 -44.76 47.61 31.61
C ILE A 546 -44.60 48.74 30.59
N SER A 547 -43.35 49.15 30.35
CA SER A 547 -43.00 50.14 29.33
C SER A 547 -43.02 49.53 27.92
N LEU A 548 -44.21 49.29 27.39
CA LEU A 548 -44.40 48.70 26.06
C LEU A 548 -43.76 49.56 24.95
N GLY A 549 -43.79 50.89 25.10
CA GLY A 549 -43.14 51.82 24.17
C GLY A 549 -41.62 51.64 24.07
N LEU A 550 -40.96 51.31 25.19
CA LEU A 550 -39.52 51.06 25.22
C LEU A 550 -39.20 49.72 24.55
N SER A 551 -40.03 48.71 24.77
CA SER A 551 -39.89 47.41 24.10
C SER A 551 -40.05 47.52 22.58
N VAL A 552 -41.02 48.31 22.09
CA VAL A 552 -41.20 48.60 20.66
C VAL A 552 -40.03 49.38 20.08
N TRP A 553 -39.45 50.32 20.83
CA TRP A 553 -38.25 51.04 20.40
C TRP A 553 -37.06 50.10 20.17
N HIS A 554 -36.80 49.17 21.09
CA HIS A 554 -35.75 48.16 20.90
C HIS A 554 -36.03 47.22 19.71
N MET A 555 -37.29 46.85 19.48
CA MET A 555 -37.68 46.04 18.30
C MET A 555 -37.42 46.78 16.99
N ARG A 556 -37.70 48.10 16.93
CA ARG A 556 -37.43 48.94 15.73
C ARG A 556 -35.95 49.08 15.42
N ASN A 557 -35.11 49.15 16.44
CA ASN A 557 -33.67 49.30 16.29
C ASN A 557 -32.92 47.97 16.13
N GLY A 558 -33.64 46.85 16.01
CA GLY A 558 -33.04 45.54 15.72
C GLY A 558 -32.44 44.81 16.93
N ASP A 559 -32.65 45.31 18.16
CA ASP A 559 -32.02 44.74 19.37
C ASP A 559 -32.68 43.44 19.85
N THR A 560 -33.99 43.25 19.67
CA THR A 560 -34.72 42.14 20.30
C THR A 560 -35.93 41.68 19.46
N TYR A 561 -36.16 40.36 19.37
CA TYR A 561 -37.31 39.70 18.70
C TYR A 561 -37.40 39.74 17.16
N VAL A 562 -36.49 40.46 16.49
CA VAL A 562 -36.46 40.63 15.02
C VAL A 562 -35.81 39.44 14.27
N ASN A 563 -35.10 38.56 14.99
CA ASN A 563 -34.34 37.44 14.41
C ASN A 563 -35.17 36.16 14.15
N ASP A 564 -36.49 36.22 14.26
CA ASP A 564 -37.41 35.09 14.12
C ASP A 564 -38.48 35.45 13.08
N ASP A 565 -38.55 34.69 11.98
CA ASP A 565 -39.42 34.98 10.83
C ASP A 565 -40.92 34.97 11.18
N VAL A 566 -41.33 34.25 12.24
CA VAL A 566 -42.71 34.26 12.71
C VAL A 566 -42.99 35.57 13.44
N LYS A 567 -42.12 35.95 14.39
CA LYS A 567 -42.26 37.19 15.17
C LYS A 567 -42.10 38.43 14.29
N LEU A 568 -41.23 38.37 13.29
CA LEU A 568 -41.04 39.43 12.30
C LEU A 568 -42.31 39.68 11.47
N ARG A 569 -43.01 38.60 11.08
CA ARG A 569 -44.31 38.72 10.39
C ARG A 569 -45.36 39.36 11.27
N GLU A 570 -45.42 38.98 12.55
CA GLU A 570 -46.33 39.59 13.52
C GLU A 570 -46.02 41.06 13.79
N LEU A 571 -44.74 41.43 13.92
CA LEU A 571 -44.30 42.81 14.09
C LEU A 571 -44.65 43.69 12.88
N LYS A 572 -44.51 43.15 11.66
CA LYS A 572 -44.94 43.82 10.42
C LYS A 572 -46.47 43.93 10.36
N ARG A 573 -47.20 42.87 10.74
CA ARG A 573 -48.69 42.87 10.80
C ARG A 573 -49.20 43.98 11.71
N LEU A 574 -48.59 44.16 12.88
CA LEU A 574 -49.00 45.16 13.88
C LEU A 574 -48.46 46.57 13.59
N GLY A 575 -47.66 46.74 12.54
CA GLY A 575 -47.06 48.02 12.14
C GLY A 575 -45.97 48.51 13.07
N VAL A 576 -45.30 47.61 13.79
CA VAL A 576 -44.12 47.93 14.62
C VAL A 576 -42.88 48.18 13.76
N LEU A 577 -42.72 47.38 12.69
CA LEU A 577 -41.61 47.40 11.72
C LEU A 577 -42.05 47.83 10.32
#